data_AF-A0A1Y5D696-F1
#
_entry.id   AF-A0A1Y5D696-F1
#
_cell.length_a   1.000
_cell.length_b   1.000
_cell.length_c   1.000
_cell.angle_alpha   90.00
_cell.angle_beta   90.00
_cell.angle_gamma   90.00
#
_symmetry.space_group_name_H-M   'P 1'
#
loop_
_entity.id
_entity.type
_entity.pdbx_description
1 polymer ?
#
loop_
_entity_poly.entity_id
_entity_poly.type
_entity_poly.pdbx_seq_one_letter_code
_entity_poly.pdbx_strand_id
1 'polypeptide(L)' 'MSDFKQDALDYHQFPKPGKISVELTTDANSARDLSLAYSPGVAEPVKAIAENPEDAYKYTAKG' A
#
# COMPACT_ATOMS: atom_id res chain seq x y z
N MET A 1 -6.46 -29.85 -24.05
CA MET A 1 -5.52 -29.42 -23.00
C MET A 1 -4.89 -28.14 -23.52
N SER A 2 -5.02 -27.03 -22.80
CA SER A 2 -4.34 -25.79 -23.18
C SER A 2 -2.83 -26.00 -23.19
N ASP A 3 -2.14 -25.25 -24.05
CA ASP A 3 -0.68 -25.19 -24.01
C ASP A 3 -0.28 -24.42 -22.74
N PHE A 4 0.28 -25.13 -21.75
CA PHE A 4 0.71 -24.57 -20.47
C PHE A 4 1.63 -23.34 -20.65
N LYS A 5 2.39 -23.30 -21.75
CA LYS A 5 3.20 -22.14 -22.10
C LYS A 5 2.34 -20.90 -22.34
N GLN A 6 1.29 -21.02 -23.15
CA GLN A 6 0.41 -19.88 -23.46
C GLN A 6 -0.35 -19.43 -22.21
N ASP A 7 -0.85 -20.38 -21.41
CA ASP A 7 -1.53 -20.06 -20.15
C ASP A 7 -0.63 -19.29 -19.18
N ALA A 8 0.64 -19.67 -19.07
CA ALA A 8 1.61 -18.97 -18.22
C ALA A 8 1.92 -17.57 -18.74
N LEU A 9 1.97 -17.36 -20.06
CA LEU A 9 2.16 -16.04 -20.65
C LEU A 9 0.96 -15.13 -20.40
N ASP A 10 -0.26 -15.63 -20.67
CA ASP A 10 -1.50 -14.88 -20.48
C ASP A 10 -1.69 -14.51 -19.00
N TYR A 11 -1.40 -15.44 -18.08
CA TYR A 11 -1.45 -15.22 -16.63
C TYR A 11 -0.56 -14.06 -16.16
N HIS A 12 0.61 -13.86 -16.79
CA HIS A 12 1.54 -12.79 -16.41
C HIS A 12 1.29 -11.47 -17.17
N GLN A 13 0.45 -11.47 -18.20
CA GLN A 13 0.21 -10.31 -19.07
C GLN A 13 -1.13 -9.63 -18.77
N PHE A 14 -2.21 -10.40 -18.57
CA PHE A 14 -3.57 -9.87 -18.52
C PHE A 14 -4.23 -10.05 -17.14
N PRO A 15 -5.14 -9.14 -16.75
CA PRO A 15 -5.49 -7.88 -17.43
C PRO A 15 -4.43 -6.77 -17.26
N LYS A 16 -3.51 -6.94 -16.31
CA LYS A 16 -2.39 -6.03 -16.06
C LYS A 16 -1.12 -6.87 -15.87
N PRO A 17 0.00 -6.52 -16.52
CA PRO A 17 1.22 -7.31 -16.40
C PRO A 17 1.80 -7.33 -14.99
N GLY A 18 2.39 -8.47 -14.62
CA GLY A 18 3.09 -8.66 -13.35
C GLY A 18 2.30 -9.46 -12.31
N LYS A 19 2.95 -9.74 -11.18
CA LYS A 19 2.39 -10.59 -10.10
C LYS A 19 2.14 -9.86 -8.79
N ILE A 20 2.71 -8.67 -8.64
CA ILE A 20 2.68 -7.90 -7.40
C ILE A 20 2.04 -6.54 -7.66
N SER A 21 1.23 -6.09 -6.71
CA SER A 21 0.69 -4.74 -6.64
C SER A 21 0.95 -4.14 -5.26
N VAL A 22 0.87 -2.81 -5.19
CA VAL A 22 0.78 -2.05 -3.93
C VAL A 22 -0.51 -1.25 -4.01
N GLU A 23 -1.33 -1.36 -2.98
CA GLU A 23 -2.63 -0.72 -2.88
C GLU A 23 -2.77 -0.04 -1.53
N LEU A 24 -3.63 0.98 -1.45
CA LEU A 24 -3.87 1.70 -0.21
C LEU A 24 -4.65 0.82 0.77
N THR A 25 -4.23 0.84 2.03
CA THR A 25 -4.92 0.15 3.13
C THR A 25 -5.92 1.05 3.88
N THR A 26 -5.94 2.35 3.55
CA THR A 26 -6.81 3.36 4.14
C THR A 26 -7.49 4.18 3.04
N ASP A 27 -8.60 4.83 3.38
CA ASP A 27 -9.31 5.70 2.44
C ASP A 27 -8.43 6.85 1.94
N ALA A 28 -8.63 7.22 0.67
CA ALA A 28 -8.00 8.38 0.01
C ALA A 28 -8.95 9.03 -1.00
N ASN A 29 -10.26 8.96 -0.76
CA ASN A 29 -11.29 9.32 -1.73
C ASN A 29 -11.78 10.78 -1.60
N SER A 30 -11.37 11.48 -0.54
CA SER A 30 -11.74 12.86 -0.28
C SER A 30 -10.55 13.73 0.11
N ALA A 31 -10.72 15.06 0.05
CA ALA A 31 -9.73 16.01 0.53
C ALA A 31 -9.38 15.81 2.02
N ARG A 32 -10.36 15.38 2.81
CA ARG A 32 -10.15 15.04 4.22
C ARG A 32 -9.26 13.81 4.35
N ASP A 33 -9.51 12.77 3.57
CA ASP A 33 -8.71 11.53 3.62
C ASP A 33 -7.27 11.80 3.20
N LEU A 34 -7.07 12.58 2.13
CA LEU A 34 -5.73 13.01 1.69
C LEU A 34 -5.01 13.82 2.76
N SER A 35 -5.74 14.68 3.49
CA SER A 35 -5.18 15.47 4.60
C SER A 35 -4.79 14.62 5.80
N LEU A 36 -5.39 13.43 5.97
CA LEU A 36 -5.03 12.46 7.02
C LEU A 36 -3.85 11.58 6.58
N ALA A 37 -3.88 11.09 5.34
CA ALA A 37 -2.85 10.21 4.78
C ALA A 37 -1.52 10.94 4.51
N TYR A 38 -1.58 12.25 4.26
CA TYR A 38 -0.42 13.09 4.03
C TYR A 38 -0.45 14.35 4.89
N SER A 39 0.17 15.44 4.45
CA SER A 39 0.13 16.70 5.19
C SER A 39 -1.29 17.27 5.28
N PRO A 40 -1.71 17.78 6.45
CA PRO A 40 -0.93 17.88 7.69
C PRO A 40 -0.98 16.63 8.61
N GLY A 41 -1.92 15.71 8.42
CA GLY A 41 -2.22 14.60 9.34
C GLY A 41 -1.07 13.64 9.60
N VAL A 42 -0.24 13.35 8.58
CA VAL A 42 0.93 12.47 8.70
C VAL A 42 1.95 12.93 9.75
N ALA A 43 1.92 14.21 10.15
CA ALA A 43 2.81 14.72 11.19
C ALA A 43 2.57 14.05 12.56
N GLU A 44 1.36 13.62 12.87
CA GLU A 44 1.01 13.05 14.18
C GLU A 44 1.64 11.66 14.42
N PRO A 45 1.55 10.67 13.52
CA PRO A 45 2.30 9.42 13.68
C PRO A 45 3.82 9.64 13.66
N VAL A 46 4.33 10.63 12.91
CA VAL A 46 5.76 10.97 12.93
C VAL A 46 6.22 11.45 14.30
N LYS A 47 5.46 12.35 14.95
CA LYS A 47 5.76 12.81 16.32
C LYS A 47 5.70 11.67 17.32
N ALA A 48 4.67 10.82 17.25
CA ALA A 48 4.54 9.67 18.13
C ALA A 48 5.73 8.71 18.01
N ILE A 49 6.21 8.44 16.79
CA ILE A 49 7.39 7.60 16.55
C ILE A 49 8.68 8.28 17.04
N ALA A 50 8.78 9.61 16.93
CA ALA A 50 9.91 10.36 17.47
C ALA A 50 9.96 10.30 19.01
N GLU A 51 8.82 10.28 19.67
CA GLU A 51 8.70 10.10 21.13
C GLU A 51 8.96 8.65 21.55
N ASN A 52 8.46 7.67 20.79
CA ASN A 52 8.66 6.24 21.02
C ASN A 52 8.92 5.48 19.70
N PRO A 53 10.18 5.09 19.40
CA PRO A 53 10.52 4.39 18.16
C PRO A 53 9.76 3.07 17.91
N GLU A 54 9.29 2.39 18.96
CA GLU A 54 8.52 1.15 18.84
C GLU A 54 7.14 1.37 18.21
N ASP A 55 6.59 2.58 18.29
CA ASP A 55 5.30 2.93 17.67
C ASP A 55 5.33 2.83 16.13
N ALA A 56 6.52 2.70 15.52
CA ALA A 56 6.66 2.39 14.10
C ALA A 56 5.95 1.08 13.72
N TYR A 57 5.91 0.08 14.61
CA TYR A 57 5.18 -1.17 14.38
C TYR A 57 3.66 -1.01 14.51
N LYS A 58 3.19 0.07 15.14
CA LYS A 58 1.76 0.37 15.33
C LYS A 58 1.19 1.21 14.19
N TYR A 59 1.95 2.20 13.71
CA TYR A 59 1.45 3.21 12.76
C TYR A 59 2.00 3.09 11.33
N THR A 60 2.75 2.03 11.02
CA THR A 60 3.29 1.80 9.67
C THR A 60 3.14 0.33 9.26
N ALA A 61 3.39 0.03 7.99
CA ALA A 61 3.39 -1.33 7.46
C ALA A 61 4.67 -2.14 7.83
N LYS A 62 5.39 -1.77 8.89
CA LYS A 62 6.62 -2.44 9.33
C LYS A 62 6.36 -3.80 10.01
N GLY A 63 5.19 -3.95 10.63
CA GLY A 63 4.75 -5.16 11.35
C GLY A 63 4.02 -6.16 10.45
#